data_AF-A0A6M1LH82-F1
#
_entry.id   AF-A0A6M1LH82-F1
#
_cell.length_a   1.000
_cell.length_b   1.000
_cell.length_c   1.000
_cell.angle_alpha   90.00
_cell.angle_beta   90.00
_cell.angle_gamma   90.00
#
_symmetry.space_group_name_H-M   'P 1'
#
loop_
_entity.id
_entity.type
_entity.pdbx_description
1 polymer ?
#
loop_
_entity_poly.entity_id
_entity_poly.type
_entity_poly.pdbx_seq_one_letter_code
_entity_poly.pdbx_strand_id
1 'polypeptide(L)'
;MLLGPAILTGRKWQEATARMEYGTRSIRSAGQGSGSVEVTLPPAFRGLAGLPCRVALRDGLRPELVLQPDLAAARAAFGRLWALLAEAMGIEASVPLPLAECALTLWPAAEAGVGVPRLAWADGIAIAGAAPHPASAVARSVAALAALAARRRGVAPMLVEDFGAAAGHALAGVTLHPARQAACDIAAALLAGSGFEPDAALALAAEDAGSAAFRAAALPRLQRLLDQHLEWTDDPARHAAMVAAWRRGVALELSGA
;
A
#
# COMPACT_ATOMS: atom_id res chain seq x y z
N MET A 1 19.25 36.00 -45.82
CA MET A 1 19.06 34.54 -45.90
C MET A 1 18.91 34.02 -44.47
N LEU A 2 17.64 33.88 -44.06
CA LEU A 2 17.00 32.61 -43.66
C LEU A 2 17.34 32.16 -42.23
N LEU A 3 16.76 32.87 -41.25
CA LEU A 3 16.32 32.23 -40.00
C LEU A 3 15.02 31.48 -40.32
N GLY A 4 15.09 30.15 -40.29
CA GLY A 4 13.95 29.25 -40.43
C GLY A 4 13.20 29.05 -39.10
N PRO A 5 11.86 28.85 -39.12
CA PRO A 5 11.02 28.80 -37.92
C PRO A 5 10.76 27.36 -37.46
N ALA A 6 10.49 27.19 -36.16
CA ALA A 6 9.44 26.33 -35.58
C ALA A 6 9.80 25.84 -34.16
N ILE A 7 9.70 26.74 -33.17
CA ILE A 7 9.35 26.34 -31.80
C ILE A 7 7.84 26.56 -31.69
N LEU A 8 7.07 25.56 -32.14
CA LEU A 8 5.59 25.55 -32.08
C LEU A 8 5.06 24.28 -31.38
N THR A 9 5.76 23.81 -30.36
CA THR A 9 5.32 22.66 -29.54
C THR A 9 5.10 23.00 -28.06
N GLY A 10 5.15 24.29 -27.69
CA GLY A 10 4.92 24.74 -26.31
C GLY A 10 3.52 25.29 -25.98
N ARG A 11 2.64 25.52 -26.98
CA ARG A 11 1.38 26.25 -26.76
C ARG A 11 0.13 25.39 -26.47
N LYS A 12 0.15 24.08 -26.71
CA LYS A 12 -1.07 23.26 -26.58
C LYS A 12 -1.42 22.78 -25.16
N TRP A 13 -0.51 22.86 -24.18
CA TRP A 13 -0.84 22.45 -22.80
C TRP A 13 -1.51 23.56 -21.98
N GLN A 14 -1.36 24.83 -22.37
CA GLN A 14 -1.99 25.95 -21.67
C GLN A 14 -3.46 26.17 -22.06
N GLU A 15 -3.94 25.58 -23.16
CA GLU A 15 -5.34 25.70 -23.61
C GLU A 15 -6.27 24.61 -23.05
N ALA A 16 -5.73 23.57 -22.40
CA ALA A 16 -6.54 22.50 -21.80
C ALA A 16 -6.92 22.73 -20.33
N THR A 17 -6.48 23.84 -19.71
CA THR A 17 -7.11 24.34 -18.47
C THR A 17 -8.31 25.19 -18.86
N ALA A 18 -9.28 24.57 -19.52
CA ALA A 18 -10.62 25.13 -19.62
C ALA A 18 -11.09 25.34 -18.18
N ARG A 19 -11.12 26.61 -17.77
CA ARG A 19 -11.64 27.05 -16.48
C ARG A 19 -13.10 26.63 -16.46
N MET A 20 -13.39 25.46 -15.89
CA MET A 20 -14.76 24.98 -15.74
C MET A 20 -15.48 25.94 -14.80
N GLU A 21 -16.19 26.88 -15.38
CA GLU A 21 -16.96 27.90 -14.67
C GLU A 21 -18.35 27.32 -14.42
N TYR A 22 -18.59 26.78 -13.21
CA TYR A 22 -19.84 26.11 -12.83
C TYR A 22 -20.99 27.08 -12.49
N GLY A 23 -20.91 28.33 -12.97
CA GLY A 23 -21.86 29.41 -12.70
C GLY A 23 -21.66 30.12 -11.37
N THR A 24 -22.35 31.25 -11.20
CA THR A 24 -22.31 32.08 -9.99
C THR A 24 -23.41 31.64 -9.02
N ARG A 25 -23.05 31.08 -7.86
CA ARG A 25 -23.99 30.81 -6.76
C ARG A 25 -23.70 31.77 -5.60
N SER A 26 -24.73 32.44 -5.10
CA SER A 26 -24.60 33.28 -3.91
C SER A 26 -24.52 32.41 -2.66
N ILE A 27 -23.45 32.57 -1.89
CA ILE A 27 -23.32 31.96 -0.56
C ILE A 27 -24.26 32.74 0.37
N ARG A 28 -25.30 32.07 0.87
CA ARG A 28 -26.19 32.61 1.90
C ARG A 28 -25.71 32.05 3.24
N SER A 29 -25.50 32.90 4.25
CA SER A 29 -25.22 32.39 5.60
C SER A 29 -26.47 31.64 6.10
N ALA A 30 -26.38 30.33 6.26
CA ALA A 30 -27.32 29.60 7.10
C ALA A 30 -27.01 30.02 8.54
N GLY A 31 -27.85 30.88 9.13
CA GLY A 31 -27.66 31.34 10.51
C GLY A 31 -27.54 30.14 11.45
N GLN A 32 -26.54 30.13 12.35
CA GLN A 32 -26.30 29.20 13.47
C GLN A 32 -26.39 27.67 13.19
N GLY A 33 -26.76 27.24 11.99
CA GLY A 33 -27.04 25.86 11.60
C GLY A 33 -26.20 25.44 10.40
N SER A 34 -25.61 24.26 10.50
CA SER A 34 -24.81 23.61 9.46
C SER A 34 -25.53 23.59 8.10
N GLY A 35 -25.02 24.32 7.11
CA GLY A 35 -25.42 24.15 5.71
C GLY A 35 -24.69 22.96 5.08
N SER A 36 -25.40 22.10 4.36
CA SER A 36 -24.77 21.04 3.57
C SER A 36 -24.22 21.61 2.26
N VAL A 37 -22.98 21.22 1.91
CA VAL A 37 -22.36 21.53 0.63
C VAL A 37 -22.13 20.21 -0.09
N GLU A 38 -22.76 20.04 -1.24
CA GLU A 38 -22.50 18.91 -2.13
C GLU A 38 -21.42 19.31 -3.14
N VAL A 39 -20.37 18.51 -3.24
CA VAL A 39 -19.26 18.74 -4.18
C VAL A 39 -19.10 17.51 -5.06
N THR A 40 -19.28 17.70 -6.36
CA THR A 40 -19.01 16.65 -7.35
C THR A 40 -17.50 16.52 -7.55
N LEU A 41 -16.95 15.39 -7.12
CA LEU A 41 -15.53 15.09 -7.28
C LEU A 41 -15.23 14.57 -8.69
N PRO A 42 -14.03 14.84 -9.24
CA PRO A 42 -13.59 14.20 -10.47
C PRO A 42 -13.56 12.66 -10.32
N PRO A 43 -13.70 11.89 -11.42
CA PRO A 43 -13.73 10.42 -11.35
C PRO A 43 -12.55 9.80 -10.60
N ALA A 44 -11.36 10.40 -10.72
CA ALA A 44 -10.14 9.96 -10.02
C ALA A 44 -10.26 10.02 -8.49
N PHE A 45 -11.22 10.77 -7.95
CA PHE A 45 -11.46 10.92 -6.51
C PHE A 45 -12.72 10.19 -6.03
N ARG A 46 -13.33 9.36 -6.87
CA ARG A 46 -14.56 8.63 -6.53
C ARG A 46 -14.41 7.78 -5.25
N GLY A 47 -13.22 7.24 -4.99
CA GLY A 47 -12.97 6.44 -3.76
C GLY A 47 -13.01 7.26 -2.46
N LEU A 48 -13.12 8.59 -2.52
CA LEU A 48 -13.37 9.44 -1.35
C LEU A 48 -14.85 9.73 -1.11
N ALA A 49 -15.74 9.25 -1.98
CA ALA A 49 -17.18 9.46 -1.83
C ALA A 49 -17.68 8.88 -0.51
N GLY A 50 -18.53 9.63 0.20
CA GLY A 50 -19.08 9.22 1.49
C GLY A 50 -18.16 9.46 2.70
N LEU A 51 -16.89 9.86 2.49
CA LEU A 51 -16.02 10.22 3.59
C LEU A 51 -16.39 11.59 4.17
N PRO A 52 -16.42 11.74 5.51
CA PRO A 52 -16.47 13.04 6.15
C PRO A 52 -15.33 13.92 5.64
N CYS A 53 -15.61 15.18 5.37
CA CYS A 53 -14.61 16.11 4.84
C CYS A 53 -14.79 17.48 5.50
N ARG A 54 -13.68 18.06 5.93
CA ARG A 54 -13.66 19.45 6.37
C ARG A 54 -13.53 20.35 5.15
N VAL A 55 -14.47 21.28 5.01
CA VAL A 55 -14.41 22.33 3.99
C VAL A 55 -13.89 23.61 4.64
N ALA A 56 -12.83 24.20 4.06
CA ALA A 56 -12.28 25.47 4.50
C ALA A 56 -12.11 26.41 3.31
N LEU A 57 -12.48 27.68 3.48
CA LEU A 57 -12.13 28.73 2.53
C LEU A 57 -10.78 29.30 2.95
N ARG A 58 -9.77 29.17 2.09
CA ARG A 58 -8.48 29.83 2.28
C ARG A 58 -8.51 31.14 1.52
N ASP A 59 -8.37 32.21 2.29
CA ASP A 59 -8.19 33.54 1.73
C ASP A 59 -6.74 33.73 1.28
N GLY A 60 -6.57 34.40 0.15
CA GLY A 60 -5.28 34.57 -0.54
C GLY A 60 -5.47 35.35 -1.84
N LEU A 61 -4.37 35.57 -2.59
CA LEU A 61 -4.43 36.29 -3.88
C LEU A 61 -5.42 35.66 -4.87
N ARG A 62 -5.70 34.36 -4.72
CA ARG A 62 -6.82 33.65 -5.31
C ARG A 62 -7.52 32.87 -4.19
N PRO A 63 -8.77 33.21 -3.83
CA PRO A 63 -9.52 32.44 -2.84
C PRO A 63 -9.69 30.98 -3.30
N GLU A 64 -9.44 30.03 -2.40
CA GLU A 64 -9.49 28.60 -2.69
C GLU A 64 -10.40 27.87 -1.68
N LEU A 65 -11.28 27.00 -2.18
CA LEU A 65 -12.04 26.07 -1.35
C LEU A 65 -11.21 24.79 -1.19
N VAL A 66 -10.78 24.52 0.04
CA VAL A 66 -9.97 23.34 0.37
C VAL A 66 -10.84 22.28 1.01
N LEU A 67 -10.78 21.09 0.43
CA LEU A 67 -11.39 19.87 0.95
C LEU A 67 -10.33 19.04 1.67
N GLN A 68 -10.55 18.77 2.95
CA GLN A 68 -9.68 17.92 3.76
C GLN A 68 -10.46 16.67 4.18
N PRO A 69 -10.32 15.54 3.46
CA PRO A 69 -11.00 14.31 3.83
C PRO A 69 -10.51 13.82 5.20
N ASP A 70 -11.42 13.26 6.00
CA ASP A 70 -11.06 12.60 7.23
C ASP A 70 -10.42 11.25 6.93
N LEU A 71 -9.13 11.14 7.23
CA LEU A 71 -8.31 9.93 7.00
C LEU A 71 -8.02 9.19 8.31
N ALA A 72 -8.69 9.53 9.42
CA ALA A 72 -8.48 8.90 10.71
C ALA A 72 -8.73 7.39 10.66
N ALA A 73 -9.78 6.95 9.96
CA ALA A 73 -10.11 5.53 9.79
C ALA A 73 -8.99 4.76 9.07
N ALA A 74 -8.44 5.34 8.00
CA ALA A 74 -7.32 4.75 7.27
C ALA A 74 -6.05 4.67 8.11
N ARG A 75 -5.75 5.73 8.87
CA ARG A 75 -4.63 5.73 9.82
C ARG A 75 -4.80 4.67 10.90
N ALA A 76 -6.01 4.48 11.42
CA ALA A 76 -6.31 3.44 12.39
C ALA A 76 -6.13 2.04 11.80
N ALA A 77 -6.54 1.82 10.55
CA ALA A 77 -6.32 0.56 9.84
C ALA A 77 -4.82 0.24 9.69
N PHE A 78 -4.01 1.20 9.26
CA PHE A 78 -2.55 1.03 9.22
C PHE A 78 -1.96 0.78 10.61
N GLY A 79 -2.48 1.43 11.65
CA GLY A 79 -2.07 1.21 13.03
C GLY A 79 -2.32 -0.23 13.50
N ARG A 80 -3.46 -0.82 13.14
CA ARG A 80 -3.77 -2.23 13.45
C ARG A 80 -2.81 -3.19 12.75
N LEU A 81 -2.57 -2.98 11.45
CA LEU A 81 -1.61 -3.79 10.70
C LEU A 81 -0.19 -3.64 11.23
N TRP A 82 0.21 -2.42 11.60
CA TRP A 82 1.50 -2.16 12.23
C TRP A 82 1.64 -2.88 13.57
N ALA A 83 0.61 -2.87 14.41
CA ALA A 83 0.65 -3.57 15.70
C ALA A 83 0.83 -5.08 15.52
N LEU A 84 0.14 -5.68 14.53
CA LEU A 84 0.33 -7.08 14.16
C LEU A 84 1.78 -7.38 13.72
N LEU A 85 2.33 -6.54 12.85
CA LEU A 85 3.69 -6.69 12.36
C LEU A 85 4.73 -6.46 13.45
N ALA A 86 4.52 -5.45 14.30
CA ALA A 86 5.40 -5.15 15.42
C ALA A 86 5.46 -6.34 16.39
N GLU A 87 4.31 -6.93 16.73
CA GLU A 87 4.24 -8.13 17.54
C GLU A 87 4.94 -9.32 16.88
N ALA A 88 4.61 -9.62 15.61
CA ALA A 88 5.24 -10.72 14.88
C ALA A 88 6.76 -10.61 14.85
N MET A 89 7.28 -9.38 14.84
CA MET A 89 8.70 -9.09 14.72
C MET A 89 9.40 -8.81 16.05
N GLY A 90 8.69 -8.82 17.18
CA GLY A 90 9.24 -8.47 18.48
C GLY A 90 9.69 -7.00 18.59
N ILE A 91 9.04 -6.10 17.85
CA ILE A 91 9.18 -4.65 18.01
C ILE A 91 8.34 -4.24 19.22
N GLU A 92 8.89 -3.37 20.07
CA GLU A 92 8.21 -2.90 21.27
C GLU A 92 6.84 -2.29 20.94
N ALA A 93 5.80 -2.73 21.65
CA ALA A 93 4.41 -2.33 21.38
C ALA A 93 4.14 -0.83 21.57
N SER A 94 5.00 -0.12 22.32
CA SER A 94 4.94 1.33 22.50
C SER A 94 5.33 2.11 21.24
N VAL A 95 6.00 1.45 20.28
CA VAL A 95 6.53 2.10 19.08
C VAL A 95 5.37 2.42 18.11
N PRO A 96 5.07 3.72 17.89
CA PRO A 96 3.96 4.11 17.04
C PRO A 96 4.25 3.78 15.58
N LEU A 97 3.18 3.68 14.78
CA LEU A 97 3.25 3.55 13.33
C LEU A 97 4.12 4.67 12.73
N PRO A 98 5.25 4.35 12.07
CA PRO A 98 6.20 5.35 11.59
C PRO A 98 5.81 5.93 10.23
N LEU A 99 4.66 6.61 10.16
CA LEU A 99 4.16 7.21 8.90
C LEU A 99 5.15 8.17 8.23
N ALA A 100 6.05 8.79 9.01
CA ALA A 100 7.08 9.69 8.47
C ALA A 100 8.16 8.96 7.65
N GLU A 101 8.29 7.64 7.80
CA GLU A 101 9.19 6.79 7.02
C GLU A 101 8.51 6.22 5.76
N CYS A 102 7.23 6.53 5.57
CA CYS A 102 6.45 6.13 4.39
C CYS A 102 6.32 7.29 3.41
N ALA A 103 6.37 6.97 2.11
CA ALA A 103 5.80 7.84 1.11
C ALA A 103 4.27 7.64 1.10
N LEU A 104 3.53 8.67 1.54
CA LEU A 104 2.07 8.63 1.60
C LEU A 104 1.48 9.17 0.30
N THR A 105 0.65 8.37 -0.35
CA THR A 105 -0.10 8.75 -1.54
C THR A 105 -1.61 8.66 -1.26
N LEU A 106 -2.41 9.35 -2.07
CA LEU A 106 -3.86 9.19 -1.98
C LEU A 106 -4.30 7.85 -2.57
N TRP A 107 -3.77 7.52 -3.75
CA TRP A 107 -4.08 6.30 -4.52
C TRP A 107 -2.86 5.38 -4.59
N PRO A 108 -3.07 4.06 -4.72
CA PRO A 108 -1.97 3.13 -4.94
C PRO A 108 -1.26 3.46 -6.26
N ALA A 109 0.08 3.43 -6.21
CA ALA A 109 0.89 3.59 -7.42
C ALA A 109 0.88 2.28 -8.22
N ALA A 110 0.90 2.38 -9.55
CA ALA A 110 0.99 1.23 -10.44
C ALA A 110 2.37 0.54 -10.35
N GLU A 111 3.42 1.32 -10.04
CA GLU A 111 4.79 0.81 -9.96
C GLU A 111 5.18 0.48 -8.52
N ALA A 112 5.80 -0.68 -8.35
CA ALA A 112 6.51 -1.03 -7.12
C ALA A 112 7.75 -0.14 -7.00
N GLY A 113 7.62 1.00 -6.32
CA GLY A 113 8.73 1.92 -6.12
C GLY A 113 9.87 1.25 -5.34
N VAL A 114 11.09 1.34 -5.87
CA VAL A 114 12.31 0.94 -5.15
C VAL A 114 12.61 2.01 -4.09
N GLY A 115 12.98 1.59 -2.88
CA GLY A 115 13.45 2.48 -1.82
C GLY A 115 12.41 2.71 -0.72
N VAL A 116 11.66 3.81 -0.76
CA VAL A 116 10.78 4.20 0.37
C VAL A 116 9.47 3.43 0.31
N PRO A 117 9.08 2.69 1.37
CA PRO A 117 7.79 2.02 1.44
C PRO A 117 6.62 2.99 1.24
N ARG A 118 5.63 2.58 0.45
CA ARG A 118 4.50 3.43 0.04
C ARG A 118 3.21 2.95 0.67
N LEU A 119 2.47 3.87 1.29
CA LEU A 119 1.10 3.63 1.75
C LEU A 119 0.15 4.53 0.98
N ALA A 120 -0.95 3.95 0.50
CA ALA A 120 -2.02 4.69 -0.14
C ALA A 120 -3.20 4.84 0.81
N TRP A 121 -3.67 6.07 1.04
CA TRP A 121 -4.82 6.32 1.90
C TRP A 121 -6.07 5.55 1.44
N ALA A 122 -6.27 5.39 0.13
CA ALA A 122 -7.34 4.57 -0.42
C ALA A 122 -7.30 3.11 0.06
N ASP A 123 -6.11 2.51 0.19
CA ASP A 123 -5.97 1.16 0.72
C ASP A 123 -6.34 1.11 2.21
N GLY A 124 -5.90 2.10 2.99
CA GLY A 124 -6.27 2.21 4.40
C GLY A 124 -7.77 2.42 4.60
N ILE A 125 -8.42 3.23 3.75
CA ILE A 125 -9.89 3.41 3.76
C ILE A 125 -10.57 2.09 3.43
N ALA A 126 -10.10 1.37 2.41
CA ALA A 126 -10.66 0.08 2.02
C ALA A 126 -10.58 -0.96 3.15
N ILE A 127 -9.45 -1.01 3.87
CA ILE A 127 -9.24 -1.92 5.01
C ILE A 127 -10.01 -1.45 6.27
N ALA A 128 -10.32 -0.15 6.37
CA ALA A 128 -11.16 0.36 7.45
C ALA A 128 -12.66 0.07 7.23
N GLY A 129 -13.05 -0.32 6.01
CA GLY A 129 -14.42 -0.71 5.69
C GLY A 129 -14.81 -2.07 6.26
N ALA A 130 -15.98 -2.55 5.86
CA ALA A 130 -16.44 -3.89 6.23
C ALA A 130 -15.67 -4.97 5.44
N ALA A 131 -15.36 -6.08 6.11
CA ALA A 131 -14.83 -7.27 5.45
C ALA A 131 -15.87 -7.86 4.46
N PRO A 132 -15.43 -8.59 3.41
CA PRO A 132 -14.05 -8.94 3.10
C PRO A 132 -13.24 -7.75 2.57
N HIS A 133 -11.99 -7.64 3.03
CA HIS A 133 -11.11 -6.56 2.61
C HIS A 133 -10.56 -6.83 1.20
N PRO A 134 -10.34 -5.81 0.36
CA PRO A 134 -9.70 -6.03 -0.93
C PRO A 134 -8.29 -6.59 -0.75
N ALA A 135 -8.05 -7.82 -1.21
CA ALA A 135 -6.77 -8.52 -1.06
C ALA A 135 -5.58 -7.66 -1.52
N SER A 136 -5.72 -6.92 -2.63
CA SER A 136 -4.66 -6.05 -3.13
C SER A 136 -4.34 -4.87 -2.19
N ALA A 137 -5.33 -4.34 -1.46
CA ALA A 137 -5.12 -3.28 -0.48
C ALA A 137 -4.40 -3.82 0.77
N VAL A 138 -4.81 -5.00 1.25
CA VAL A 138 -4.13 -5.72 2.35
C VAL A 138 -2.69 -6.01 1.96
N ALA A 139 -2.46 -6.62 0.80
CA ALA A 139 -1.13 -6.95 0.31
C ALA A 139 -0.21 -5.73 0.22
N ARG A 140 -0.68 -4.61 -0.36
CA ARG A 140 0.15 -3.38 -0.50
C ARG A 140 0.49 -2.78 0.86
N SER A 141 -0.51 -2.69 1.73
CA SER A 141 -0.35 -2.09 3.06
C SER A 141 0.58 -2.95 3.94
N VAL A 142 0.36 -4.27 3.94
CA VAL A 142 1.23 -5.22 4.66
C VAL A 142 2.64 -5.18 4.08
N ALA A 143 2.81 -5.21 2.76
CA ALA A 143 4.15 -5.20 2.16
C ALA A 143 4.97 -3.96 2.53
N ALA A 144 4.34 -2.78 2.49
CA ALA A 144 5.01 -1.54 2.85
C ALA A 144 5.37 -1.49 4.35
N LEU A 145 4.44 -1.86 5.23
CA LEU A 145 4.67 -1.86 6.68
C LEU A 145 5.67 -2.94 7.10
N ALA A 146 5.60 -4.12 6.49
CA ALA A 146 6.50 -5.24 6.73
C ALA A 146 7.94 -4.88 6.32
N ALA A 147 8.12 -4.19 5.20
CA ALA A 147 9.43 -3.68 4.79
C ALA A 147 10.04 -2.71 5.83
N LEU A 148 9.23 -1.83 6.42
CA LEU A 148 9.70 -0.93 7.50
C LEU A 148 10.08 -1.69 8.76
N ALA A 149 9.23 -2.63 9.17
CA ALA A 149 9.47 -3.44 10.36
C ALA A 149 10.72 -4.33 10.18
N ALA A 150 10.92 -4.92 9.01
CA ALA A 150 12.10 -5.71 8.66
C ALA A 150 13.40 -4.90 8.75
N ARG A 151 13.42 -3.65 8.25
CA ARG A 151 14.58 -2.75 8.41
C ARG A 151 14.95 -2.57 9.87
N ARG A 152 13.94 -2.34 10.72
CA ARG A 152 14.13 -2.16 12.17
C ARG A 152 14.60 -3.43 12.87
N ARG A 153 14.32 -4.60 12.29
CA ARG A 153 14.83 -5.89 12.77
C ARG A 153 16.19 -6.26 12.21
N GLY A 154 16.78 -5.45 11.34
CA GLY A 154 18.11 -5.67 10.79
C GLY A 154 18.13 -6.62 9.59
N VAL A 155 17.00 -6.88 8.93
CA VAL A 155 17.00 -7.58 7.64
C VAL A 155 17.84 -6.80 6.63
N ALA A 156 18.72 -7.48 5.90
CA ALA A 156 19.62 -6.88 4.92
C ALA A 156 18.86 -5.97 3.94
N PRO A 157 19.38 -4.78 3.60
CA PRO A 157 18.68 -3.83 2.72
C PRO A 157 18.19 -4.43 1.39
N MET A 158 18.95 -5.36 0.81
CA MET A 158 18.60 -6.05 -0.44
C MET A 158 17.42 -7.03 -0.31
N LEU A 159 17.10 -7.50 0.91
CA LEU A 159 16.04 -8.46 1.19
C LEU A 159 14.76 -7.81 1.70
N VAL A 160 14.82 -6.55 2.13
CA VAL A 160 13.68 -5.86 2.77
C VAL A 160 12.43 -5.82 1.87
N GLU A 161 12.61 -5.54 0.59
CA GLU A 161 11.49 -5.43 -0.34
C GLU A 161 10.89 -6.81 -0.67
N ASP A 162 11.75 -7.83 -0.75
CA ASP A 162 11.31 -9.22 -0.95
C ASP A 162 10.57 -9.74 0.28
N PHE A 163 11.04 -9.41 1.49
CA PHE A 163 10.32 -9.67 2.73
C PHE A 163 8.95 -9.00 2.75
N GLY A 164 8.88 -7.72 2.36
CA GLY A 164 7.62 -7.00 2.25
C GLY A 164 6.65 -7.71 1.30
N ALA A 165 7.11 -8.04 0.09
CA ALA A 165 6.30 -8.76 -0.88
C ALA A 165 5.84 -10.13 -0.37
N ALA A 166 6.74 -10.91 0.24
CA ALA A 166 6.45 -12.20 0.84
C ALA A 166 5.39 -12.09 1.96
N ALA A 167 5.51 -11.13 2.86
CA ALA A 167 4.55 -10.90 3.93
C ALA A 167 3.17 -10.47 3.38
N GLY A 168 3.15 -9.57 2.40
CA GLY A 168 1.92 -9.16 1.73
C GLY A 168 1.23 -10.33 1.04
N HIS A 169 1.98 -11.16 0.33
CA HIS A 169 1.47 -12.38 -0.31
C HIS A 169 0.96 -13.38 0.73
N ALA A 170 1.70 -13.64 1.80
CA ALA A 170 1.33 -14.61 2.83
C ALA A 170 0.01 -14.28 3.57
N LEU A 171 -0.36 -13.00 3.63
CA LEU A 171 -1.59 -12.55 4.31
C LEU A 171 -2.75 -12.23 3.37
N ALA A 172 -2.50 -12.09 2.06
CA ALA A 172 -3.52 -11.67 1.10
C ALA A 172 -3.66 -12.60 -0.11
N GLY A 173 -2.73 -13.53 -0.32
CA GLY A 173 -2.75 -14.50 -1.42
C GLY A 173 -2.50 -13.93 -2.81
N VAL A 174 -2.07 -12.67 -2.93
CA VAL A 174 -1.88 -12.00 -4.22
C VAL A 174 -0.45 -11.51 -4.42
N THR A 175 0.09 -11.71 -5.61
CA THR A 175 1.36 -11.09 -6.04
C THR A 175 1.06 -9.76 -6.73
N LEU A 176 1.56 -8.67 -6.14
CA LEU A 176 1.25 -7.31 -6.63
C LEU A 176 2.04 -6.89 -7.86
N HIS A 177 3.24 -7.46 -8.05
CA HIS A 177 4.14 -7.05 -9.13
C HIS A 177 4.95 -8.25 -9.62
N PRO A 178 5.05 -8.50 -10.95
CA PRO A 178 5.77 -9.65 -11.50
C PRO A 178 7.24 -9.73 -11.06
N ALA A 179 7.92 -8.59 -10.90
CA ALA A 179 9.30 -8.55 -10.40
C ALA A 179 9.48 -9.12 -8.98
N ARG A 180 8.39 -9.31 -8.23
CA ARG A 180 8.39 -9.91 -6.88
C ARG A 180 7.89 -11.35 -6.85
N GLN A 181 7.57 -11.94 -8.01
CA GLN A 181 7.02 -13.29 -8.09
C GLN A 181 7.92 -14.31 -7.39
N ALA A 182 9.24 -14.23 -7.61
CA ALA A 182 10.20 -15.12 -6.97
C ALA A 182 10.12 -15.08 -5.43
N ALA A 183 10.03 -13.89 -4.84
CA ALA A 183 9.92 -13.73 -3.40
C ALA A 183 8.60 -14.33 -2.86
N CYS A 184 7.48 -14.10 -3.56
CA CYS A 184 6.18 -14.67 -3.21
C CYS A 184 6.18 -16.21 -3.28
N ASP A 185 6.71 -16.79 -4.35
CA ASP A 185 6.73 -18.24 -4.56
C ASP A 185 7.64 -18.94 -3.54
N ILE A 186 8.82 -18.38 -3.29
CA ILE A 186 9.75 -18.90 -2.27
C ILE A 186 9.08 -18.82 -0.89
N ALA A 187 8.38 -17.73 -0.58
CA ALA A 187 7.63 -17.58 0.65
C ALA A 187 6.49 -18.60 0.77
N ALA A 188 5.73 -18.82 -0.29
CA ALA A 188 4.65 -19.82 -0.32
C ALA A 188 5.21 -21.23 -0.08
N ALA A 189 6.30 -21.59 -0.76
CA ALA A 189 6.97 -22.88 -0.58
C ALA A 189 7.54 -23.04 0.85
N LEU A 190 8.12 -21.98 1.42
CA LEU A 190 8.62 -21.97 2.79
C LEU A 190 7.51 -22.23 3.82
N LEU A 191 6.37 -21.55 3.64
CA LEU A 191 5.21 -21.68 4.52
C LEU A 191 4.57 -23.06 4.38
N ALA A 192 4.42 -23.58 3.16
CA ALA A 192 3.96 -24.94 2.92
C ALA A 192 4.85 -25.98 3.59
N GLY A 193 6.18 -25.86 3.44
CA GLY A 193 7.16 -26.71 4.13
C GLY A 193 7.16 -26.57 5.66
N SER A 194 6.51 -25.52 6.19
CA SER A 194 6.31 -25.30 7.63
C SER A 194 4.90 -25.70 8.11
N GLY A 195 4.11 -26.39 7.27
CA GLY A 195 2.79 -26.92 7.63
C GLY A 195 1.63 -25.92 7.46
N PHE A 196 1.84 -24.79 6.77
CA PHE A 196 0.75 -23.87 6.45
C PHE A 196 0.10 -24.25 5.12
N GLU A 197 -1.23 -24.34 5.10
CA GLU A 197 -1.98 -24.59 3.87
C GLU A 197 -1.78 -23.47 2.82
N PRO A 198 -1.51 -23.80 1.54
CA PRO A 198 -1.28 -22.82 0.48
C PRO A 198 -2.45 -21.84 0.28
N ASP A 199 -3.69 -22.35 0.36
CA ASP A 199 -4.90 -21.53 0.12
C ASP A 199 -5.31 -20.68 1.32
N ALA A 200 -4.65 -20.85 2.47
CA ALA A 200 -5.00 -20.12 3.69
C ALA A 200 -4.75 -18.61 3.56
N ALA A 201 -3.87 -18.16 2.66
CA ALA A 201 -3.59 -16.74 2.46
C ALA A 201 -4.79 -15.99 1.85
N LEU A 202 -5.52 -16.60 0.90
CA LEU A 202 -6.73 -16.02 0.33
C LEU A 202 -7.89 -16.04 1.33
N ALA A 203 -8.01 -17.12 2.11
CA ALA A 203 -8.98 -17.18 3.20
C ALA A 203 -8.74 -16.07 4.24
N LEU A 204 -7.47 -15.80 4.58
CA LEU A 204 -7.12 -14.69 5.47
C LEU A 204 -7.47 -13.32 4.88
N ALA A 205 -7.33 -13.13 3.57
CA ALA A 205 -7.71 -11.88 2.92
C ALA A 205 -9.22 -11.58 3.04
N ALA A 206 -10.04 -12.63 3.11
CA ALA A 206 -11.48 -12.52 3.27
C ALA A 206 -11.91 -12.23 4.71
N GLU A 207 -11.04 -12.52 5.68
CA GLU A 207 -11.26 -12.20 7.09
C GLU A 207 -11.12 -10.70 7.37
N ASP A 208 -11.67 -10.25 8.49
CA ASP A 208 -11.37 -8.92 8.98
C ASP A 208 -9.92 -8.87 9.49
N ALA A 209 -9.09 -8.02 8.87
CA ALA A 209 -7.70 -7.78 9.24
C ALA A 209 -7.53 -7.26 10.68
N GLY A 210 -8.60 -6.75 11.30
CA GLY A 210 -8.64 -6.38 12.72
C GLY A 210 -9.03 -7.50 13.68
N SER A 211 -9.44 -8.67 13.17
CA SER A 211 -9.97 -9.77 13.99
C SER A 211 -8.89 -10.56 14.71
N ALA A 212 -9.26 -11.19 15.83
CA ALA A 212 -8.39 -12.11 16.56
C ALA A 212 -8.03 -13.35 15.73
N ALA A 213 -8.95 -13.84 14.89
CA ALA A 213 -8.73 -14.99 14.02
C ALA A 213 -7.66 -14.69 12.95
N PHE A 214 -7.79 -13.54 12.26
CA PHE A 214 -6.78 -13.07 11.32
C PHE A 214 -5.42 -12.94 12.01
N ARG A 215 -5.37 -12.31 13.19
CA ARG A 215 -4.13 -12.18 13.98
C ARG A 215 -3.49 -13.52 14.33
N ALA A 216 -4.27 -14.46 14.87
CA ALA A 216 -3.77 -15.78 15.28
C ALA A 216 -3.17 -16.56 14.11
N ALA A 217 -3.74 -16.44 12.92
CA ALA A 217 -3.22 -17.08 11.72
C ALA A 217 -2.04 -16.31 11.08
N ALA A 218 -2.03 -14.98 11.15
CA ALA A 218 -0.99 -14.16 10.53
C ALA A 218 0.35 -14.20 11.28
N LEU A 219 0.31 -14.14 12.62
CA LEU A 219 1.52 -14.08 13.45
C LEU A 219 2.57 -15.17 13.15
N PRO A 220 2.24 -16.47 13.19
CA PRO A 220 3.25 -17.51 13.01
C PRO A 220 3.80 -17.55 11.57
N ARG A 221 3.02 -17.11 10.57
CA ARG A 221 3.48 -16.97 9.18
C ARG A 221 4.51 -15.85 9.06
N LEU A 222 4.20 -14.68 9.63
CA LEU A 222 5.10 -13.53 9.64
C LEU A 222 6.41 -13.82 10.38
N GLN A 223 6.33 -14.50 11.53
CA GLN A 223 7.51 -14.94 12.29
C GLN A 223 8.39 -15.88 11.46
N ARG A 224 7.81 -16.92 10.86
CA ARG A 224 8.56 -17.86 10.04
C ARG A 224 9.28 -17.19 8.88
N LEU A 225 8.61 -16.24 8.21
CA LEU A 225 9.20 -15.45 7.13
C LEU A 225 10.34 -14.56 7.66
N LEU A 226 10.16 -13.90 8.80
CA LEU A 226 11.19 -13.04 9.38
C LEU A 226 12.44 -13.84 9.72
N ASP A 227 12.29 -14.95 10.44
CA ASP A 227 13.41 -15.81 10.84
C ASP A 227 14.22 -16.24 9.62
N GLN A 228 13.53 -16.60 8.53
CA GLN A 228 14.18 -17.00 7.30
C GLN A 228 14.96 -15.86 6.62
N HIS A 229 14.42 -14.63 6.64
CA HIS A 229 15.09 -13.47 6.04
C HIS A 229 16.24 -12.96 6.91
N LEU A 230 16.19 -13.15 8.23
CA LEU A 230 17.33 -12.91 9.12
C LEU A 230 18.43 -13.94 8.85
N GLU A 231 18.09 -15.23 8.69
CA GLU A 231 19.06 -16.25 8.29
C GLU A 231 19.72 -15.92 6.94
N TRP A 232 18.97 -15.46 5.95
CA TRP A 232 19.51 -15.00 4.66
C TRP A 232 20.32 -13.70 4.76
N THR A 233 20.07 -12.89 5.78
CA THR A 233 20.88 -11.71 6.06
C THR A 233 22.27 -12.14 6.54
N ASP A 234 22.34 -13.18 7.37
CA ASP A 234 23.59 -13.73 7.88
C ASP A 234 24.30 -14.63 6.85
N ASP A 235 23.54 -15.30 5.97
CA ASP A 235 24.06 -16.13 4.86
C ASP A 235 23.43 -15.75 3.50
N PRO A 236 23.96 -14.70 2.84
CA PRO A 236 23.47 -14.29 1.53
C PRO A 236 23.68 -15.34 0.42
N ALA A 237 24.66 -16.25 0.58
CA ALA A 237 24.94 -17.30 -0.41
C ALA A 237 23.80 -18.33 -0.44
N ARG A 238 23.24 -18.67 0.72
CA ARG A 238 22.06 -19.55 0.81
C ARG A 238 20.84 -18.95 0.15
N HIS A 239 20.60 -17.64 0.33
CA HIS A 239 19.53 -16.95 -0.39
C HIS A 239 19.74 -17.01 -1.91
N ALA A 240 20.95 -16.68 -2.39
CA ALA A 240 21.27 -16.72 -3.82
C ALA A 240 21.09 -18.13 -4.41
N ALA A 241 21.49 -19.18 -3.68
CA ALA A 241 21.29 -20.56 -4.09
C ALA A 241 19.80 -20.93 -4.22
N MET A 242 18.96 -20.46 -3.29
CA MET A 242 17.52 -20.68 -3.35
C MET A 242 16.86 -19.95 -4.52
N VAL A 243 17.21 -18.69 -4.75
CA VAL A 243 16.73 -17.94 -5.92
C VAL A 243 17.14 -18.64 -7.22
N ALA A 244 18.38 -19.14 -7.29
CA ALA A 244 18.84 -19.90 -8.46
C ALA A 244 18.08 -21.23 -8.63
N ALA A 245 17.74 -21.92 -7.54
CA ALA A 245 16.92 -23.13 -7.57
C ALA A 245 15.50 -22.83 -8.07
N TRP A 246 14.85 -21.78 -7.56
CA TRP A 246 13.54 -21.34 -8.04
C TRP A 246 13.57 -21.03 -9.54
N ARG A 247 14.57 -20.27 -10.02
CA ARG A 247 14.72 -19.97 -11.46
C ARG A 247 14.84 -21.22 -12.32
N ARG A 248 15.58 -22.23 -11.85
CA ARG A 248 15.69 -23.52 -12.56
C ARG A 248 14.36 -24.27 -12.56
N GLY A 249 13.64 -24.29 -11.44
CA GLY A 249 12.31 -24.90 -11.36
C GLY A 249 11.33 -24.29 -12.35
N VAL A 250 11.23 -22.95 -12.37
CA VAL A 250 10.38 -22.22 -13.33
C VAL A 250 10.79 -22.49 -14.77
N ALA A 251 12.10 -22.53 -15.07
CA ALA A 251 12.57 -22.84 -16.41
C ALA A 251 12.17 -24.25 -16.86
N LEU A 252 12.19 -25.24 -15.96
CA LEU A 252 11.75 -26.61 -16.25
C LEU A 252 10.24 -26.65 -16.53
N GLU A 253 9.42 -26.04 -15.68
CA GLU A 253 7.96 -25.94 -15.86
C GLU A 253 7.58 -25.29 -17.20
N LEU A 254 8.25 -24.19 -17.57
CA LEU A 254 8.00 -23.50 -18.84
C LEU A 254 8.48 -24.30 -20.05
N SER A 255 9.49 -25.16 -19.89
CA SER A 255 10.00 -26.03 -20.95
C SER A 255 9.16 -27.30 -21.15
N GLY A 256 8.23 -27.61 -20.25
CA GLY A 256 7.42 -28.83 -20.28
C GLY A 256 8.22 -30.12 -20.06
N ALA A 257 9.39 -30.00 -19.41
CA ALA A 257 10.30 -31.11 -19.09
C ALA A 257 10.01 -31.69 -17.70
#